data_AF-A0A2V5W8I3-F1
#
_entry.id   AF-A0A2V5W8I3-F1
#
_cell.length_a   1.000
_cell.length_b   1.000
_cell.length_c   1.000
_cell.angle_alpha   90.00
_cell.angle_beta   90.00
_cell.angle_gamma   90.00
#
_symmetry.space_group_name_H-M   'P 1'
#
loop_
_entity.id
_entity.type
_entity.pdbx_description
1 polymer ?
#
loop_
_entity_poly.entity_id
_entity_poly.type
_entity_poly.pdbx_seq_one_letter_code
_entity_poly.pdbx_strand_id
1 'polypeptide(L)'
;MWLRQFLGPRVLPPDEENYPRIARKNFFEIKKDKPFCVLPGGLSGERTKEPIELPAIDAVVGNPPYVRQESIPRRGQKGAKETQTKEYMRELCERAWPGLKLSGRSDLHCYFWPHAASFLSDEGWFGFLVSSSWLDVEYGFALQEWALRNFCIHAILESTAEPWFEDARIKTCAVIMQRCKDEAKRMSNAVKFVRLTVPAARNPWGAA
;
A
#
# COMPACT_ATOMS: atom_id res chain seq x y z
N MET A 1 -2.06 -5.19 -6.58
CA MET A 1 -2.54 -4.01 -5.81
C MET A 1 -3.63 -3.36 -6.63
N TRP A 2 -4.84 -3.25 -6.09
CA TRP A 2 -5.93 -2.53 -6.73
C TRP A 2 -5.83 -1.06 -6.29
N LEU A 3 -5.28 -0.19 -7.14
CA LEU A 3 -5.43 1.25 -6.94
C LEU A 3 -6.83 1.62 -7.43
N ARG A 4 -7.74 1.90 -6.49
CA ARG A 4 -9.01 2.55 -6.81
C ARG A 4 -8.79 4.05 -6.72
N GLN A 5 -8.99 4.73 -7.83
CA GLN A 5 -8.87 6.16 -7.94
C GLN A 5 -10.22 6.79 -7.58
N PHE A 6 -10.24 7.73 -6.63
CA PHE A 6 -11.31 8.71 -6.55
C PHE A 6 -10.72 9.97 -7.19
N LEU A 7 -11.12 10.28 -8.42
CA LEU A 7 -10.69 11.51 -9.09
C LEU A 7 -11.63 12.65 -8.65
N GLY A 8 -11.05 13.75 -8.16
CA GLY A 8 -11.75 15.03 -8.10
C GLY A 8 -12.16 15.54 -9.49
N PRO A 9 -13.01 16.58 -9.56
CA PRO A 9 -13.83 16.87 -10.73
C PRO A 9 -12.97 17.32 -11.92
N ARG A 10 -12.86 16.45 -12.93
CA ARG A 10 -12.52 16.82 -14.30
C ARG A 10 -13.61 16.25 -15.17
N VAL A 11 -14.38 17.13 -15.81
CA VAL A 11 -15.49 16.81 -16.71
C VAL A 11 -15.02 15.89 -17.84
N LEU A 12 -15.01 14.59 -17.58
CA LEU A 12 -15.10 13.52 -18.56
C LEU A 12 -16.55 13.01 -18.52
N PRO A 13 -17.05 12.39 -19.59
CA PRO A 13 -18.32 11.68 -19.52
C PRO A 13 -18.31 10.72 -18.31
N PRO A 14 -19.40 10.63 -17.52
CA PRO A 14 -19.45 9.87 -16.27
C PRO A 14 -19.03 8.39 -16.40
N ASP A 15 -19.10 7.86 -17.62
CA ASP A 15 -18.75 6.49 -17.97
C ASP A 15 -17.22 6.28 -18.12
N GLU A 16 -16.47 7.35 -18.45
CA GLU A 16 -15.00 7.33 -18.60
C GLU A 16 -14.28 7.62 -17.28
N GLU A 17 -14.89 8.37 -16.36
CA GLU A 17 -14.34 8.66 -15.02
C GLU A 17 -14.14 7.39 -14.17
N ASN A 18 -14.97 6.37 -14.38
CA ASN A 18 -14.97 5.13 -13.59
C ASN A 18 -14.25 3.94 -14.25
N TYR A 19 -13.59 4.14 -15.39
CA TYR A 19 -12.90 3.03 -16.06
C TYR A 19 -11.66 2.57 -15.26
N PRO A 20 -11.56 1.29 -14.87
CA PRO A 20 -10.45 0.82 -14.05
C PRO A 20 -9.12 0.88 -14.82
N ARG A 21 -8.20 1.70 -14.32
CA ARG A 21 -6.84 1.82 -14.85
C ARG A 21 -5.96 0.75 -14.23
N ILE A 22 -5.58 -0.26 -15.01
CA ILE A 22 -4.82 -1.42 -14.51
C ILE A 22 -3.42 -1.46 -15.11
N ALA A 23 -2.41 -1.30 -14.26
CA ALA A 23 -1.01 -1.50 -14.63
C ALA A 23 -0.58 -2.97 -14.42
N ARG A 24 -0.22 -3.67 -15.50
CA ARG A 24 0.29 -5.07 -15.45
C ARG A 24 1.81 -5.12 -15.35
N LYS A 25 2.38 -4.55 -14.29
CA LYS A 25 3.83 -4.54 -14.03
C LYS A 25 4.15 -4.69 -12.55
N ASN A 26 5.43 -4.90 -12.23
CA ASN A 26 5.90 -4.91 -10.84
C ASN A 26 5.57 -3.57 -10.17
N PHE A 27 5.03 -3.62 -8.96
CA PHE A 27 4.64 -2.43 -8.20
C PHE A 27 5.82 -1.46 -7.96
N PHE A 28 7.01 -2.00 -7.69
CA PHE A 28 8.22 -1.20 -7.48
C PHE A 28 8.77 -0.54 -8.75
N GLU A 29 8.21 -0.86 -9.93
CA GLU A 29 8.55 -0.21 -11.20
C GLU A 29 7.61 0.94 -11.54
N ILE A 30 6.54 1.13 -10.77
CA ILE A 30 5.65 2.29 -10.89
C ILE A 30 6.40 3.52 -10.36
N LYS A 31 6.41 4.60 -11.15
CA LYS A 31 7.06 5.86 -10.79
C LYS A 31 6.17 7.04 -11.18
N LYS A 32 6.32 8.18 -10.48
CA LYS A 32 5.53 9.41 -10.74
C LYS A 32 5.86 10.07 -12.07
N ASP A 33 7.10 9.92 -12.54
CA ASP A 33 7.65 10.51 -13.76
C ASP A 33 7.44 9.62 -15.00
N LYS A 34 6.68 8.53 -14.88
CA LYS A 34 6.44 7.58 -15.95
C LYS A 34 4.96 7.27 -16.09
N PRO A 35 4.50 6.93 -17.31
CA PRO A 35 3.14 6.45 -17.50
C PRO A 35 2.82 5.26 -16.59
N PHE A 36 1.69 5.37 -15.90
CA PHE A 36 1.16 4.33 -15.03
C PHE A 36 0.67 3.14 -15.84
N CYS A 37 -0.21 3.39 -16.80
CA CYS A 37 -0.69 2.41 -17.77
C CYS A 37 -0.86 3.04 -19.15
N VAL A 38 -1.12 2.21 -20.16
CA VAL A 38 -1.43 2.65 -21.52
C VAL A 38 -2.81 2.11 -21.85
N LEU A 39 -3.72 2.99 -22.24
CA LEU A 39 -5.06 2.61 -22.70
C LEU A 39 -5.11 2.63 -24.23
N PRO A 40 -5.87 1.72 -24.87
CA PRO A 40 -6.23 1.90 -26.27
C PRO A 40 -7.15 3.14 -26.38
N GLY A 41 -6.79 4.08 -27.25
CA GLY A 41 -7.61 5.24 -27.61
C GLY A 41 -8.40 5.00 -28.90
N GLY A 42 -9.37 5.89 -29.17
CA GLY A 42 -10.16 5.94 -30.40
C GLY A 42 -11.57 5.32 -30.30
N LEU A 43 -12.61 6.11 -30.58
CA LEU A 43 -14.01 5.66 -30.67
C LEU A 43 -14.37 5.01 -32.03
N SER A 44 -13.45 4.92 -33.00
CA SER A 44 -13.77 4.34 -34.32
C SER A 44 -12.55 3.83 -35.09
N GLY A 45 -12.04 2.65 -34.76
CA GLY A 45 -11.14 1.89 -35.64
C GLY A 45 -9.67 2.31 -35.72
N GLU A 46 -9.30 3.52 -35.25
CA GLU A 46 -7.90 3.89 -35.06
C GLU A 46 -7.38 3.39 -33.71
N ARG A 47 -6.39 2.49 -33.73
CA ARG A 47 -5.72 1.99 -32.52
C ARG A 47 -4.67 3.00 -32.05
N THR A 48 -5.07 4.11 -31.46
CA THR A 48 -4.12 4.97 -30.75
C THR A 48 -3.79 4.37 -29.37
N LYS A 49 -2.61 4.65 -28.84
CA LYS A 49 -2.19 4.23 -27.50
C LYS A 49 -1.95 5.47 -26.66
N GLU A 50 -2.74 5.64 -25.61
CA GLU A 50 -2.68 6.83 -24.77
C GLU A 50 -1.99 6.49 -23.45
N PRO A 51 -0.84 7.13 -23.14
CA PRO A 51 -0.19 6.98 -21.85
C PRO A 51 -1.00 7.71 -20.78
N ILE A 52 -1.32 7.00 -19.70
CA ILE A 52 -2.02 7.56 -18.54
C ILE A 52 -1.02 7.72 -17.41
N GLU A 53 -0.89 8.93 -16.88
CA GLU A 53 -0.10 9.22 -15.69
C GLU A 53 -0.88 8.89 -14.40
N LEU A 54 -0.16 8.56 -13.32
CA LEU A 54 -0.76 8.40 -12.00
C LEU A 54 -0.68 9.75 -11.28
N PRO A 55 -1.81 10.47 -11.12
CA PRO A 55 -1.82 11.68 -10.31
C PRO A 55 -1.59 11.33 -8.83
N ALA A 56 -1.44 12.35 -7.98
CA ALA A 56 -1.59 12.15 -6.55
C ALA A 56 -2.97 11.51 -6.26
N ILE A 57 -2.99 10.52 -5.38
CA ILE A 57 -4.19 9.76 -5.04
C ILE A 57 -4.67 10.08 -3.63
N ASP A 58 -5.98 10.13 -3.43
CA ASP A 58 -6.57 10.41 -2.12
C ASP A 58 -6.65 9.18 -1.22
N ALA A 59 -6.49 7.99 -1.79
CA ALA A 59 -6.43 6.76 -1.04
C ALA A 59 -5.55 5.72 -1.71
N VAL A 60 -4.86 4.92 -0.90
CA VAL A 60 -4.20 3.70 -1.31
C VAL A 60 -4.67 2.54 -0.45
N VAL A 61 -5.15 1.49 -1.12
CA VAL A 61 -5.63 0.27 -0.46
C VAL A 61 -4.94 -0.93 -1.07
N GLY A 62 -4.58 -1.91 -0.25
CA GLY A 62 -3.86 -3.07 -0.75
C GLY A 62 -3.76 -4.22 0.22
N ASN A 63 -3.57 -5.40 -0.36
CA ASN A 63 -3.10 -6.59 0.34
C ASN A 63 -1.75 -6.98 -0.32
N PRO A 64 -0.62 -6.40 0.12
CA PRO A 64 0.68 -6.74 -0.41
C PRO A 64 0.99 -8.23 -0.21
N PRO A 65 1.83 -8.83 -1.06
CA PRO A 65 2.20 -10.24 -0.94
C PRO A 65 2.94 -10.53 0.37
N TYR A 66 2.59 -11.64 1.03
CA TYR A 66 3.19 -12.11 2.29
C TYR A 66 4.51 -12.86 2.05
N VAL A 67 5.55 -12.14 1.66
CA VAL A 67 6.88 -12.71 1.37
C VAL A 67 7.85 -12.37 2.49
N ARG A 68 8.41 -13.42 3.11
CA ARG A 68 9.43 -13.29 4.15
C ARG A 68 10.73 -12.75 3.58
N GLN A 69 11.48 -12.04 4.41
CA GLN A 69 12.76 -11.46 4.03
C GLN A 69 13.74 -12.50 3.44
N GLU A 70 13.74 -13.76 3.87
CA GLU A 70 14.64 -14.78 3.30
C GLU A 70 14.41 -15.02 1.80
N SER A 71 13.16 -14.87 1.35
CA SER A 71 12.74 -15.18 -0.01
C SER A 71 12.91 -14.00 -0.97
N ILE A 72 13.28 -12.82 -0.47
CA ILE A 72 13.49 -11.64 -1.31
C ILE A 72 14.91 -11.68 -1.89
N PRO A 73 15.07 -11.64 -3.22
CA PRO A 73 16.38 -11.66 -3.86
C PRO A 73 17.30 -10.53 -3.42
N ARG A 74 18.61 -10.78 -3.47
CA ARG A 74 19.64 -9.74 -3.28
C ARG A 74 20.25 -9.32 -4.61
N ARG A 75 20.76 -8.09 -4.68
CA ARG A 75 21.55 -7.62 -5.82
C ARG A 75 22.72 -8.58 -6.07
N GLY A 76 22.90 -8.96 -7.34
CA GLY A 76 23.92 -9.94 -7.76
C GLY A 76 23.53 -11.41 -7.64
N GLN A 77 22.37 -11.75 -7.06
CA GLN A 77 21.86 -13.12 -7.05
C GLN A 77 21.49 -13.57 -8.48
N LYS A 78 21.91 -14.78 -8.87
CA LYS A 78 21.64 -15.32 -10.21
C LYS A 78 20.14 -15.34 -10.50
N GLY A 79 19.74 -14.73 -11.62
CA GLY A 79 18.35 -14.65 -12.08
C GLY A 79 17.50 -13.59 -11.38
N ALA A 80 18.04 -12.83 -10.43
CA ALA A 80 17.32 -11.73 -9.80
C ALA A 80 17.20 -10.53 -10.75
N LYS A 81 15.99 -10.00 -10.92
CA LYS A 81 15.80 -8.69 -11.53
C LYS A 81 16.13 -7.61 -10.51
N GLU A 82 16.88 -6.59 -10.90
CA GLU A 82 17.28 -5.49 -10.01
C GLU A 82 16.07 -4.90 -9.26
N THR A 83 14.95 -4.69 -9.95
CA THR A 83 13.69 -4.13 -9.43
C THR A 83 12.96 -5.01 -8.40
N GLN A 84 13.47 -6.23 -8.16
CA GLN A 84 12.95 -7.19 -7.18
C GLN A 84 13.94 -7.43 -6.03
N THR A 85 15.08 -6.74 -6.04
CA THR A 85 16.10 -6.90 -5.01
C THR A 85 15.79 -6.08 -3.77
N LYS A 86 16.21 -6.58 -2.61
CA LYS A 86 16.11 -5.83 -1.34
C LYS A 86 16.79 -4.46 -1.44
N GLU A 87 17.95 -4.40 -2.07
CA GLU A 87 18.76 -3.19 -2.23
C GLU A 87 17.98 -2.13 -3.01
N TYR A 88 17.45 -2.50 -4.17
CA TYR A 88 16.65 -1.58 -4.99
C TYR A 88 15.42 -1.05 -4.25
N MET A 89 14.69 -1.93 -3.56
CA MET A 89 13.50 -1.54 -2.81
C MET A 89 13.84 -0.61 -1.65
N ARG A 90 14.94 -0.86 -0.91
CA ARG A 90 15.44 0.06 0.14
C ARG A 90 15.77 1.42 -0.45
N GLU A 91 16.58 1.47 -1.49
CA GLU A 91 16.99 2.72 -2.16
C GLU A 91 15.77 3.49 -2.70
N LEU A 92 14.77 2.79 -3.22
CA LEU A 92 13.51 3.39 -3.66
C LEU A 92 12.76 4.04 -2.49
N CYS A 93 12.65 3.35 -1.36
CA CYS A 93 11.98 3.88 -0.17
C CYS A 93 12.74 5.07 0.42
N GLU A 94 14.07 5.01 0.50
CA GLU A 94 14.91 6.08 1.03
C GLU A 94 14.89 7.33 0.13
N ARG A 95 14.87 7.16 -1.19
CA ARG A 95 14.66 8.28 -2.12
C ARG A 95 13.29 8.93 -1.96
N ALA A 96 12.25 8.13 -1.72
CA ALA A 96 10.90 8.64 -1.51
C ALA A 96 10.72 9.31 -0.14
N TRP A 97 11.46 8.85 0.87
CA TRP A 97 11.38 9.29 2.26
C TRP A 97 12.79 9.43 2.86
N PRO A 98 13.44 10.60 2.69
CA PRO A 98 14.78 10.82 3.21
C PRO A 98 14.87 10.53 4.71
N GLY A 99 15.87 9.74 5.12
CA GLY A 99 16.07 9.33 6.52
C GLY A 99 15.38 8.01 6.91
N LEU A 100 14.50 7.46 6.06
CA LEU A 100 13.91 6.13 6.29
C LEU A 100 14.96 5.04 6.06
N LYS A 101 15.31 4.32 7.13
CA LYS A 101 16.27 3.20 7.10
C LYS A 101 15.58 1.87 7.41
N LEU A 102 14.98 1.27 6.39
CA LEU A 102 14.41 -0.08 6.53
C LEU A 102 15.52 -1.14 6.64
N SER A 103 15.37 -2.06 7.60
CA SER A 103 16.32 -3.16 7.79
C SER A 103 16.32 -4.12 6.59
N GLY A 104 17.47 -4.69 6.24
CA GLY A 104 17.55 -5.77 5.25
C GLY A 104 16.85 -7.08 5.67
N ARG A 105 16.45 -7.17 6.95
CA ARG A 105 15.60 -8.24 7.51
C ARG A 105 14.10 -7.95 7.42
N SER A 106 13.69 -6.82 6.82
CA SER A 106 12.27 -6.50 6.66
C SER A 106 11.62 -7.42 5.64
N ASP A 107 10.42 -7.88 5.96
CA ASP A 107 9.55 -8.60 5.03
C ASP A 107 9.11 -7.69 3.87
N LEU A 108 8.65 -8.29 2.78
CA LEU A 108 8.46 -7.57 1.51
C LEU A 108 7.45 -6.42 1.63
N HIS A 109 6.39 -6.60 2.41
CA HIS A 109 5.36 -5.58 2.59
C HIS A 109 5.92 -4.29 3.21
N CYS A 110 6.98 -4.34 4.01
CA CYS A 110 7.59 -3.14 4.61
C CYS A 110 8.07 -2.14 3.55
N TYR A 111 8.46 -2.61 2.36
CA TYR A 111 8.84 -1.75 1.23
C TYR A 111 7.62 -1.22 0.46
N PHE A 112 6.49 -1.94 0.49
CA PHE A 112 5.26 -1.49 -0.17
C PHE A 112 4.72 -0.21 0.49
N TRP A 113 4.83 -0.08 1.82
CA TRP A 113 4.25 1.03 2.57
C TRP A 113 4.77 2.41 2.12
N PRO A 114 6.06 2.71 2.25
CA PRO A 114 6.62 4.00 1.80
C PRO A 114 6.49 4.19 0.30
N HIS A 115 6.60 3.13 -0.51
CA HIS A 115 6.44 3.24 -1.96
C HIS A 115 5.02 3.65 -2.33
N ALA A 116 3.99 3.00 -1.76
CA ALA A 116 2.59 3.35 -2.02
C ALA A 116 2.24 4.74 -1.47
N ALA A 117 2.68 5.04 -0.25
CA ALA A 117 2.51 6.35 0.36
C ALA A 117 3.17 7.48 -0.44
N SER A 118 4.20 7.18 -1.24
CA SER A 118 4.82 8.20 -2.09
C SER A 118 3.83 8.79 -3.10
N PHE A 119 2.83 8.03 -3.55
CA PHE A 119 1.81 8.49 -4.51
C PHE A 119 0.64 9.23 -3.85
N LEU A 120 0.53 9.17 -2.52
CA LEU A 120 -0.61 9.70 -1.78
C LEU A 120 -0.59 11.23 -1.75
N SER A 121 -1.74 11.87 -1.90
CA SER A 121 -1.93 13.31 -1.65
C SER A 121 -1.71 13.64 -0.18
N ASP A 122 -1.61 14.93 0.14
CA ASP A 122 -1.72 15.37 1.53
C ASP A 122 -3.11 15.01 2.06
N GLU A 123 -3.21 14.62 3.34
CA GLU A 123 -4.46 14.13 3.94
C GLU A 123 -5.05 12.86 3.30
N GLY A 124 -4.36 12.24 2.34
CA GLY A 124 -4.80 11.00 1.73
C GLY A 124 -4.77 9.81 2.71
N TRP A 125 -5.59 8.82 2.41
CA TRP A 125 -5.83 7.63 3.21
C TRP A 125 -4.95 6.45 2.80
N PHE A 126 -4.47 5.70 3.78
CA PHE A 126 -3.70 4.48 3.58
C PHE A 126 -4.37 3.33 4.31
N GLY A 127 -4.62 2.23 3.59
CA GLY A 127 -5.33 1.07 4.11
C GLY A 127 -4.72 -0.25 3.63
N PHE A 128 -3.86 -0.89 4.42
CA PHE A 128 -3.23 -2.16 4.03
C PHE A 128 -3.63 -3.33 4.92
N LEU A 129 -3.81 -4.50 4.31
CA LEU A 129 -3.86 -5.79 5.00
C LEU A 129 -2.49 -6.47 4.89
N VAL A 130 -1.79 -6.69 6.01
CA VAL A 130 -0.42 -7.22 6.03
C VAL A 130 -0.18 -8.19 7.19
N SER A 131 0.98 -8.86 7.22
CA SER A 131 1.43 -9.58 8.41
C SER A 131 1.55 -8.62 9.58
N SER A 132 1.15 -9.00 10.79
CA SER A 132 1.31 -8.17 11.99
C SER A 132 2.71 -8.23 12.60
N SER A 133 3.64 -9.01 12.03
CA SER A 133 5.02 -9.14 12.53
C SER A 133 5.78 -7.81 12.65
N TRP A 134 5.43 -6.78 11.88
CA TRP A 134 6.03 -5.45 12.00
C TRP A 134 5.74 -4.74 13.31
N LEU A 135 4.76 -5.19 14.10
CA LEU A 135 4.45 -4.64 15.43
C LEU A 135 5.45 -5.12 16.49
N ASP A 136 5.85 -6.40 16.40
CA ASP A 136 6.53 -7.09 17.51
C ASP A 136 7.98 -7.52 17.18
N VAL A 137 8.43 -7.36 15.92
CA VAL A 137 9.78 -7.74 15.49
C VAL A 137 10.66 -6.50 15.30
N GLU A 138 11.94 -6.60 15.66
CA GLU A 138 12.93 -5.51 15.62
C GLU A 138 12.98 -4.74 14.28
N TYR A 139 12.85 -5.43 13.14
CA TYR A 139 12.87 -4.77 11.83
C TYR A 139 11.72 -3.76 11.66
N GLY A 140 10.64 -3.93 12.43
CA GLY A 140 9.43 -3.14 12.36
C GLY A 140 9.57 -1.74 12.94
N PHE A 141 10.53 -1.49 13.84
CA PHE A 141 10.66 -0.19 14.52
C PHE A 141 10.88 0.97 13.57
N ALA A 142 11.70 0.80 12.52
CA ALA A 142 11.90 1.84 11.51
C ALA A 142 10.61 2.16 10.74
N LEU A 143 9.75 1.15 10.50
CA LEU A 143 8.47 1.35 9.83
C LEU A 143 7.44 1.99 10.76
N GLN A 144 7.42 1.60 12.04
CA GLN A 144 6.58 2.22 13.08
C GLN A 144 6.92 3.70 13.25
N GLU A 145 8.21 4.03 13.39
CA GLU A 145 8.69 5.41 13.47
C GLU A 145 8.30 6.21 12.22
N TRP A 146 8.51 5.63 11.03
CA TRP A 146 8.10 6.27 9.78
C TRP A 146 6.59 6.53 9.74
N ALA A 147 5.76 5.58 10.15
CA ALA A 147 4.31 5.77 10.19
C ALA A 147 3.92 6.92 11.15
N LEU A 148 4.46 6.92 12.37
CA LEU A 148 4.19 7.96 13.38
C LEU A 148 4.67 9.36 12.98
N ARG A 149 5.78 9.45 12.23
CA ARG A 149 6.32 10.73 11.74
C ARG A 149 5.54 11.32 10.57
N ASN A 150 4.72 10.53 9.87
CA ASN A 150 4.10 10.95 8.60
C ASN A 150 2.57 10.82 8.57
N PHE A 151 1.97 10.10 9.52
CA PHE A 151 0.55 9.76 9.51
C PHE A 151 -0.09 9.90 10.89
N CYS A 152 -1.38 10.20 10.92
CA CYS A 152 -2.25 9.83 12.03
C CYS A 152 -2.70 8.38 11.83
N ILE A 153 -2.34 7.49 12.76
CA ILE A 153 -2.75 6.09 12.69
C ILE A 153 -4.11 5.95 13.36
N HIS A 154 -5.15 5.70 12.57
CA HIS A 154 -6.53 5.65 13.05
C HIS A 154 -6.87 4.32 13.68
N ALA A 155 -6.43 3.22 13.07
CA ALA A 155 -6.70 1.88 13.58
C ALA A 155 -5.68 0.85 13.09
N ILE A 156 -5.37 -0.10 13.97
CA ILE A 156 -4.68 -1.35 13.67
C ILE A 156 -5.63 -2.45 14.14
N LEU A 157 -6.15 -3.24 13.19
CA LEU A 157 -7.19 -4.22 13.46
C LEU A 157 -6.64 -5.63 13.24
N GLU A 158 -6.81 -6.51 14.23
CA GLU A 158 -6.57 -7.95 14.10
C GLU A 158 -7.88 -8.71 14.34
N SER A 159 -8.10 -9.84 13.65
CA SER A 159 -9.18 -10.77 14.02
C SER A 159 -8.62 -12.00 14.70
N THR A 160 -9.23 -12.36 15.81
CA THR A 160 -9.07 -13.69 16.43
C THR A 160 -10.28 -14.59 16.17
N ALA A 161 -11.30 -14.07 15.46
CA ALA A 161 -12.59 -14.73 15.26
C ALA A 161 -12.61 -15.66 14.04
N GLU A 162 -11.75 -15.40 13.06
CA GLU A 162 -11.58 -16.22 11.86
C GLU A 162 -10.12 -16.07 11.37
N PRO A 163 -9.45 -17.15 10.94
CA PRO A 163 -8.28 -17.01 10.11
C PRO A 163 -8.71 -16.32 8.81
N TRP A 164 -8.23 -15.10 8.54
CA TRP A 164 -8.54 -14.39 7.30
C TRP A 164 -8.07 -15.12 6.03
N PHE A 165 -7.24 -16.15 6.22
CA PHE A 165 -6.76 -17.07 5.20
C PHE A 165 -6.72 -18.48 5.79
N GLU A 166 -7.42 -19.43 5.17
CA GLU A 166 -7.44 -20.84 5.61
C GLU A 166 -6.05 -21.49 5.57
N ASP A 167 -5.18 -21.04 4.65
CA ASP A 167 -3.86 -21.64 4.39
C ASP A 167 -2.67 -20.86 4.97
N ALA A 168 -2.87 -19.68 5.58
CA ALA A 168 -1.76 -18.88 6.09
C ALA A 168 -1.74 -18.84 7.62
N ARG A 169 -0.76 -19.50 8.24
CA ARG A 169 -0.41 -19.35 9.68
C ARG A 169 0.17 -17.96 10.02
N ILE A 170 -0.08 -16.95 9.19
CA ILE A 170 0.47 -15.61 9.35
C ILE A 170 -0.60 -14.77 10.06
N LYS A 171 -0.29 -14.27 11.25
CA LYS A 171 -1.14 -13.27 11.91
C LYS A 171 -1.20 -12.04 11.02
N THR A 172 -2.40 -11.60 10.67
CA THR A 172 -2.61 -10.46 9.80
C THR A 172 -3.33 -9.33 10.52
N CYS A 173 -2.97 -8.10 10.16
CA CYS A 173 -3.65 -6.90 10.63
C CYS A 173 -4.02 -6.00 9.46
N ALA A 174 -5.16 -5.31 9.59
CA ALA A 174 -5.52 -4.18 8.75
C ALA A 174 -4.99 -2.90 9.41
N VAL A 175 -4.30 -2.07 8.64
CA VAL A 175 -3.71 -0.81 9.10
C VAL A 175 -4.39 0.32 8.36
N ILE A 176 -5.01 1.24 9.09
CA ILE A 176 -5.71 2.41 8.56
C ILE A 176 -5.04 3.65 9.13
N MET A 177 -4.49 4.48 8.26
CA MET A 177 -3.82 5.71 8.63
C MET A 177 -4.05 6.81 7.59
N GLN A 178 -3.99 8.07 8.01
CA GLN A 178 -4.19 9.23 7.15
C GLN A 178 -2.93 10.10 7.16
N ARG A 179 -2.46 10.53 5.98
CA ARG A 179 -1.25 11.34 5.85
C ARG A 179 -1.45 12.66 6.59
N CYS A 180 -0.51 13.02 7.45
CA CYS A 180 -0.62 14.24 8.24
C CYS A 180 0.73 14.92 8.32
N LYS A 181 0.82 16.20 7.92
CA LYS A 181 2.04 17.01 8.03
C LYS A 181 2.17 17.73 9.38
N ASP A 182 1.06 18.00 10.03
CA ASP A 182 1.02 18.62 11.36
C ASP A 182 1.50 17.62 12.43
N GLU A 183 2.62 17.96 13.07
CA GLU A 183 3.23 17.15 14.12
C GLU A 183 2.39 17.12 15.41
N ALA A 184 1.82 18.25 15.83
CA ALA A 184 1.00 18.30 17.04
C ALA A 184 -0.26 17.44 16.87
N LYS A 185 -0.86 17.44 15.67
CA LYS A 185 -1.98 16.55 15.33
C LYS A 185 -1.58 15.07 15.35
N ARG A 186 -0.39 14.72 14.85
CA ARG A 186 0.12 13.33 14.94
C ARG A 186 0.42 12.90 16.38
N MET A 187 1.06 13.77 17.17
CA MET A 187 1.46 13.44 18.54
C MET A 187 0.27 13.35 19.51
N SER A 188 -0.81 14.08 19.24
CA SER A 188 -2.07 13.98 19.98
C SER A 188 -3.00 12.86 19.49
N ASN A 189 -2.65 12.17 18.39
CA ASN A 189 -3.47 11.11 17.82
C ASN A 189 -3.37 9.81 18.63
N ALA A 190 -4.48 9.41 19.28
CA ALA A 190 -4.59 8.12 19.94
C ALA A 190 -4.77 6.98 18.91
N VAL A 191 -3.79 6.07 18.86
CA VAL A 191 -3.83 4.90 17.98
C VAL A 191 -4.77 3.84 18.56
N LYS A 192 -5.76 3.41 17.77
CA LYS A 192 -6.72 2.38 18.19
C LYS A 192 -6.23 0.99 17.79
N PHE A 193 -5.89 0.17 18.77
CA PHE A 193 -5.69 -1.26 18.57
C PHE A 193 -7.02 -1.98 18.76
N VAL A 194 -7.53 -2.60 17.70
CA VAL A 194 -8.85 -3.23 17.67
C VAL A 194 -8.69 -4.72 17.48
N ARG A 195 -9.30 -5.50 18.37
CA ARG A 195 -9.39 -6.95 18.22
C ARG A 195 -10.82 -7.34 17.88
N LEU A 196 -11.03 -7.91 16.69
CA LEU A 196 -12.31 -8.48 16.31
C LEU A 196 -12.46 -9.86 16.95
N THR A 197 -13.47 -10.00 17.79
CA THR A 197 -13.80 -11.23 18.54
C THR A 197 -14.97 -12.00 17.95
N VAL A 198 -15.65 -11.43 16.96
CA VAL A 198 -16.76 -12.04 16.22
C VAL A 198 -16.45 -11.90 14.72
N PRO A 199 -16.76 -12.92 13.87
CA PRO A 199 -16.51 -12.86 12.43
C PRO A 199 -17.20 -11.66 11.78
N ALA A 200 -16.53 -11.01 10.83
CA ALA A 200 -17.09 -9.83 10.16
C ALA A 200 -18.32 -10.18 9.29
N ALA A 201 -18.40 -11.44 8.83
CA ALA A 201 -19.53 -11.95 8.05
C ALA A 201 -20.79 -12.23 8.90
N ARG A 202 -20.71 -12.18 10.24
CA ARG A 202 -21.88 -12.34 11.09
C ARG A 202 -22.67 -11.03 11.05
N ASN A 203 -23.62 -10.96 10.12
CA ASN A 203 -24.58 -9.87 10.03
C ASN A 203 -25.25 -9.68 11.41
N PRO A 204 -25.08 -8.53 12.11
CA PRO A 204 -25.76 -8.26 13.36
C PRO A 204 -27.28 -8.08 13.18
N TRP A 205 -27.71 -7.87 11.93
CA TRP A 205 -29.10 -7.72 11.51
C TRP A 205 -29.58 -9.05 10.93
N GLY A 206 -29.85 -10.02 11.81
CA GLY A 206 -30.45 -11.29 11.39
C GLY A 206 -31.68 -11.04 10.53
N ALA A 207 -31.63 -11.47 9.27
CA ALA A 207 -32.84 -11.72 8.50
C ALA A 207 -33.53 -12.94 9.14
N ALA A 208 -34.78 -12.74 9.52
CA ALA A 208 -35.70 -13.79 9.97
C ALA A 208 -36.03 -14.78 8.85
#